data_AF-A0A382ZLJ9-F1
#
_entry.id   AF-A0A382ZLJ9-F1
#
_cell.length_a   1.000
_cell.length_b   1.000
_cell.length_c   1.000
_cell.angle_alpha   90.00
_cell.angle_beta   90.00
_cell.angle_gamma   90.00
#
_symmetry.space_group_name_H-M   'P 1'
#
loop_
_entity.id
_entity.type
_entity.pdbx_description
1 polymer ?
#
loop_
_entity_poly.entity_id
_entity_poly.type
_entity_poly.pdbx_seq_one_letter_code
_entity_poly.pdbx_strand_id
1 'polypeptide(L)'
;DFAKLNFLRYAPDTRLLMTIREPIQNCESSIRVAFNENDYTKIVHYIISMLFAVDQIAFRMRDSVGVRLEDLKTKPEATLRSLCRWMGIEDSPTLYQMTAQGKKWWGDPSSPDYDTNKAMDPFDTTSIQRSVGSIFSKKDQFVLRTLFYPFSVRFGYREPDPVAFEKDLKEIRPLLDELLDFERVMSERSKIDPDQFKRGGHSLLLHAGLIDRWDVLNEFKNYPHLLPPLKLTVD
;
A
#
# COMPACT_ATOMS: atom_id res chain seq x y z
N ASP A 1 0.27 8.01 16.43
CA ASP A 1 -1.12 8.00 15.92
C ASP A 1 -2.16 8.41 16.99
N PHE A 2 -1.85 9.35 17.90
CA PHE A 2 -2.79 9.78 18.97
C PHE A 2 -4.00 10.55 18.44
N ALA A 3 -3.83 11.29 17.33
CA ALA A 3 -4.89 12.08 16.73
C ALA A 3 -6.03 11.21 16.19
N LYS A 4 -5.73 10.06 15.55
CA LYS A 4 -6.73 9.16 14.99
C LYS A 4 -7.64 8.57 16.08
N LEU A 5 -7.07 8.03 17.15
CA LEU A 5 -7.86 7.46 18.25
C LEU A 5 -8.72 8.52 18.96
N ASN A 6 -8.17 9.71 19.19
CA ASN A 6 -8.93 10.82 19.77
C ASN A 6 -10.06 11.29 18.84
N PHE A 7 -9.79 11.42 17.53
CA PHE A 7 -10.81 11.77 16.55
C PHE A 7 -11.95 10.74 16.54
N LEU A 8 -11.61 9.45 16.48
CA LEU A 8 -12.61 8.39 16.53
C LEU A 8 -13.40 8.42 17.83
N ARG A 9 -12.80 8.81 18.96
CA ARG A 9 -13.53 8.96 20.22
C ARG A 9 -14.59 10.08 20.16
N TYR A 10 -14.26 11.22 19.55
CA TYR A 10 -15.17 12.37 19.47
C TYR A 10 -16.17 12.32 18.30
N ALA A 11 -15.87 11.54 17.26
CA ALA A 11 -16.73 11.38 16.08
C ALA A 11 -17.08 9.90 15.88
N PRO A 12 -17.93 9.31 16.75
CA PRO A 12 -18.18 7.87 16.76
C PRO A 12 -18.85 7.34 15.48
N ASP A 13 -19.61 8.17 14.78
CA ASP A 13 -20.32 7.77 13.56
C ASP A 13 -19.47 7.94 12.29
N THR A 14 -18.18 8.27 12.47
CA THR A 14 -17.24 8.40 11.35
C THR A 14 -17.06 7.07 10.62
N ARG A 15 -17.11 7.13 9.28
CA ARG A 15 -16.66 6.06 8.40
C ARG A 15 -15.21 6.23 7.97
N LEU A 16 -14.48 5.13 7.81
CA LEU A 16 -13.08 5.13 7.38
C LEU A 16 -12.95 4.62 5.94
N LEU A 17 -12.48 5.49 5.06
CA LEU A 17 -12.17 5.14 3.69
C LEU A 17 -10.65 5.06 3.51
N MET A 18 -10.16 3.97 2.90
CA MET A 18 -8.77 3.85 2.49
C MET A 18 -8.68 3.50 1.00
N THR A 19 -7.85 4.23 0.27
CA THR A 19 -7.52 3.87 -1.12
C THR A 19 -6.44 2.78 -1.11
N ILE A 20 -6.64 1.75 -1.91
CA ILE A 20 -5.81 0.54 -1.99
C ILE A 20 -5.23 0.43 -3.39
N ARG A 21 -4.01 -0.08 -3.49
CA ARG A 21 -3.32 -0.36 -4.77
C ARG A 21 -2.54 -1.66 -4.61
N GLU A 22 -2.19 -2.32 -5.71
CA GLU A 22 -1.30 -3.50 -5.66
C GLU A 22 -0.08 -3.21 -4.76
N PRO A 23 0.15 -4.02 -3.72
CA PRO A 23 0.99 -3.61 -2.59
C PRO A 23 2.46 -3.39 -2.98
N ILE A 24 3.01 -4.16 -3.92
CA ILE A 24 4.41 -4.01 -4.34
C ILE A 24 4.58 -2.76 -5.19
N GLN A 25 3.68 -2.55 -6.15
CA GLN A 25 3.64 -1.38 -7.01
C GLN A 25 3.43 -0.11 -6.19
N ASN A 26 2.57 -0.17 -5.17
CA ASN A 26 2.36 0.94 -4.25
C ASN A 26 3.62 1.22 -3.41
N CYS A 27 4.28 0.17 -2.93
CA CYS A 27 5.49 0.29 -2.13
C CYS A 27 6.62 0.93 -2.93
N GLU A 28 6.98 0.39 -4.11
CA GLU A 28 8.02 0.99 -4.98
C GLU A 28 7.69 2.44 -5.32
N SER A 29 6.42 2.72 -5.65
CA SER A 29 5.99 4.07 -6.00
C SER A 29 6.16 5.06 -4.85
N SER A 30 5.89 4.61 -3.61
CA SER A 30 5.95 5.46 -2.41
C SER A 30 7.39 5.74 -1.97
N ILE A 31 8.30 4.77 -2.14
CA ILE A 31 9.69 4.92 -1.70
C ILE A 31 10.62 5.50 -2.76
N ARG A 32 10.19 5.62 -4.03
CA ARG A 32 11.04 5.99 -5.17
C ARG A 32 11.88 7.24 -4.95
N VAL A 33 11.27 8.32 -4.45
CA VAL A 33 11.99 9.58 -4.21
C VAL A 33 13.06 9.38 -3.13
N ALA A 34 12.67 8.81 -1.99
CA ALA A 34 13.59 8.54 -0.88
C ALA A 34 14.74 7.58 -1.29
N PHE A 35 14.45 6.58 -2.13
CA PHE A 35 15.47 5.67 -2.67
C PHE A 35 16.47 6.40 -3.58
N ASN A 36 16.00 7.30 -4.44
CA ASN A 36 16.87 8.11 -5.30
C ASN A 36 17.71 9.11 -4.49
N GLU A 37 17.17 9.64 -3.40
CA GLU A 37 17.86 10.52 -2.45
C GLU A 37 18.76 9.76 -1.46
N ASN A 38 18.75 8.41 -1.52
CA ASN A 38 19.42 7.53 -0.57
C ASN A 38 19.01 7.75 0.91
N ASP A 39 17.76 8.17 1.13
CA ASP A 39 17.16 8.42 2.45
C ASP A 39 16.55 7.13 3.01
N TYR A 40 17.39 6.32 3.64
CA TYR A 40 16.99 5.03 4.19
C TYR A 40 15.94 5.14 5.30
N THR A 41 16.03 6.18 6.14
CA THR A 41 15.08 6.43 7.22
C THR A 41 13.65 6.53 6.69
N LYS A 42 13.42 7.34 5.64
CA LYS A 42 12.09 7.48 5.05
C LYS A 42 11.59 6.17 4.45
N ILE A 43 12.46 5.41 3.78
CA ILE A 43 12.09 4.13 3.15
C ILE A 43 11.60 3.13 4.21
N VAL A 44 12.35 2.98 5.30
CA VAL A 44 11.98 2.11 6.42
C VAL A 44 10.62 2.50 6.99
N HIS A 45 10.41 3.78 7.26
CA HIS A 45 9.13 4.27 7.78
C HIS A 45 7.96 4.01 6.82
N TYR A 46 8.15 4.17 5.51
CA TYR A 46 7.10 3.87 4.53
C TYR A 46 6.77 2.37 4.46
N ILE A 47 7.78 1.50 4.38
CA ILE A 47 7.58 0.05 4.29
C ILE A 47 6.84 -0.45 5.53
N ILE A 48 7.29 -0.05 6.73
CA ILE A 48 6.62 -0.41 7.99
C ILE A 48 5.20 0.15 8.03
N SER A 49 5.01 1.43 7.68
CA SER A 49 3.67 2.02 7.68
C SER A 49 2.70 1.26 6.79
N MET A 50 3.15 0.80 5.61
CA MET A 50 2.32 -0.03 4.72
C MET A 50 2.03 -1.42 5.29
N LEU A 51 3.04 -2.09 5.83
CA LEU A 51 2.88 -3.43 6.42
C LEU A 51 1.88 -3.47 7.58
N PHE A 52 1.83 -2.40 8.38
CA PHE A 52 0.94 -2.28 9.54
C PHE A 52 -0.34 -1.47 9.24
N ALA A 53 -0.53 -1.02 7.99
CA ALA A 53 -1.74 -0.31 7.60
C ALA A 53 -2.90 -1.25 7.28
N VAL A 54 -2.67 -2.55 7.05
CA VAL A 54 -3.67 -3.47 6.49
C VAL A 54 -4.69 -3.99 7.51
N ASP A 55 -4.32 -4.01 8.80
CA ASP A 55 -5.03 -4.68 9.89
C ASP A 55 -5.24 -3.79 11.13
N GLN A 56 -5.38 -2.47 10.93
CA GLN A 56 -5.55 -1.53 12.04
C GLN A 56 -6.86 -1.77 12.81
N ILE A 57 -6.79 -1.72 14.14
CA ILE A 57 -7.95 -1.87 15.03
C ILE A 57 -9.08 -0.89 14.74
N ALA A 58 -8.75 0.29 14.19
CA ALA A 58 -9.71 1.28 13.76
C ALA A 58 -10.73 0.73 12.76
N PHE A 59 -10.34 -0.19 11.88
CA PHE A 59 -11.23 -0.80 10.89
C PHE A 59 -12.24 -1.77 11.49
N ARG A 60 -11.98 -2.25 12.71
CA ARG A 60 -12.95 -3.04 13.49
C ARG A 60 -13.93 -2.15 14.24
N MET A 61 -13.46 -1.00 14.71
CA MET A 61 -14.26 -0.11 15.58
C MET A 61 -15.21 0.79 14.80
N ARG A 62 -14.97 0.98 13.49
CA ARG A 62 -15.72 1.90 12.63
C ARG A 62 -16.11 1.20 11.34
N ASP A 63 -17.22 1.63 10.75
CA ASP A 63 -17.59 1.25 9.40
C ASP A 63 -16.47 1.71 8.45
N SER A 64 -15.82 0.74 7.80
CA SER A 64 -14.55 0.98 7.10
C SER A 64 -14.53 0.21 5.80
N VAL A 65 -13.95 0.80 4.75
CA VAL A 65 -13.86 0.18 3.43
C VAL A 65 -12.56 0.52 2.71
N GLY A 66 -12.02 -0.46 2.00
CA GLY A 66 -10.91 -0.29 1.07
C GLY A 66 -11.40 -0.16 -0.37
N VAL A 67 -11.02 0.91 -1.06
CA VAL A 67 -11.35 1.13 -2.49
C VAL A 67 -10.09 0.95 -3.31
N ARG A 68 -10.11 -0.02 -4.22
CA ARG A 68 -8.98 -0.26 -5.13
C ARG A 68 -8.87 0.87 -6.15
N LEU A 69 -7.67 1.40 -6.29
CA LEU A 69 -7.32 2.35 -7.32
C LEU A 69 -7.54 1.74 -8.71
N GLU A 70 -7.26 0.44 -8.86
CA GLU A 70 -7.49 -0.27 -10.12
C GLU A 70 -8.97 -0.31 -10.51
N ASP A 71 -9.87 -0.53 -9.56
CA ASP A 71 -11.32 -0.49 -9.81
C ASP A 71 -11.77 0.95 -10.14
N LEU A 72 -11.25 1.94 -9.41
CA LEU A 72 -11.54 3.36 -9.68
C LEU A 72 -11.12 3.78 -11.08
N LYS A 73 -10.00 3.26 -11.59
CA LYS A 73 -9.47 3.59 -12.92
C LYS A 73 -10.11 2.77 -14.05
N THR A 74 -10.41 1.50 -13.81
CA THR A 74 -10.92 0.60 -14.87
C THR A 74 -12.44 0.51 -14.94
N LYS A 75 -13.13 0.78 -13.82
CA LYS A 75 -14.59 0.75 -13.69
C LYS A 75 -15.07 1.96 -12.87
N PRO A 76 -14.77 3.20 -13.30
CA PRO A 76 -15.02 4.40 -12.51
C PRO A 76 -16.48 4.56 -12.10
N GLU A 77 -17.43 4.36 -13.01
CA GLU A 77 -18.87 4.48 -12.73
C GLU A 77 -19.35 3.49 -11.67
N ALA A 78 -19.06 2.20 -11.86
CA ALA A 78 -19.46 1.17 -10.89
C ALA A 78 -18.82 1.41 -9.51
N THR A 79 -17.55 1.84 -9.50
CA THR A 79 -16.79 2.09 -8.27
C THR A 79 -17.31 3.31 -7.52
N LEU A 80 -17.48 4.45 -8.21
CA LEU A 80 -17.94 5.69 -7.59
C LEU A 80 -19.39 5.59 -7.14
N ARG A 81 -20.30 4.98 -7.92
CA ARG A 81 -21.68 4.70 -7.47
C ARG A 81 -21.72 3.86 -6.21
N SER A 82 -20.94 2.79 -6.16
CA SER A 82 -20.85 1.91 -4.99
C SER A 82 -20.28 2.64 -3.78
N LEU A 83 -19.27 3.49 -3.99
CA LEU A 83 -18.68 4.31 -2.94
C LEU A 83 -19.67 5.36 -2.42
N CYS A 84 -20.37 6.09 -3.30
CA CYS A 84 -21.39 7.07 -2.92
C CYS A 84 -22.51 6.42 -2.09
N ARG A 85 -22.97 5.24 -2.51
CA ARG A 85 -23.94 4.43 -1.75
C ARG A 85 -23.42 4.05 -0.37
N TRP A 86 -22.18 3.58 -0.27
CA TRP A 86 -21.56 3.27 1.02
C TRP A 86 -21.36 4.52 1.89
N MET A 87 -21.04 5.67 1.29
CA MET A 87 -20.92 6.96 1.98
C MET A 87 -22.28 7.59 2.35
N GLY A 88 -23.38 7.15 1.74
CA GLY A 88 -24.70 7.75 1.93
C GLY A 88 -24.83 9.13 1.29
N ILE A 89 -24.12 9.38 0.18
CA ILE A 89 -24.16 10.62 -0.59
C ILE A 89 -24.68 10.35 -2.01
N GLU A 90 -25.13 11.40 -2.70
CA GLU A 90 -25.59 11.31 -4.08
C GLU A 90 -24.41 11.13 -5.05
N ASP A 91 -24.60 10.28 -6.06
CA ASP A 91 -23.69 10.22 -7.20
C ASP A 91 -23.90 11.45 -8.08
N SER A 92 -22.88 12.31 -8.14
CA SER A 92 -22.89 13.55 -8.91
C SER A 92 -22.05 13.42 -10.17
N PRO A 93 -22.49 13.95 -11.33
CA PRO A 93 -21.69 14.03 -12.55
C PRO A 93 -20.31 14.67 -12.35
N THR A 94 -20.14 15.53 -11.34
CA THR A 94 -18.86 16.18 -11.03
C THR A 94 -17.78 15.22 -10.53
N LEU A 95 -18.16 14.05 -9.99
CA LEU A 95 -17.21 13.03 -9.51
C LEU A 95 -16.40 12.39 -10.64
N TYR A 96 -16.90 12.48 -11.87
CA TYR A 96 -16.27 11.93 -13.07
C TYR A 96 -15.40 12.94 -13.81
N GLN A 97 -15.18 14.12 -13.22
CA GLN A 97 -14.45 15.22 -13.83
C GLN A 97 -13.19 15.55 -13.02
N MET A 98 -12.13 15.97 -13.71
CA MET A 98 -10.92 16.52 -13.07
C MET A 98 -11.19 17.93 -12.57
N THR A 99 -11.76 18.04 -11.38
CA THR A 99 -12.07 19.33 -10.75
C THR A 99 -11.59 19.43 -9.32
N ALA A 100 -11.22 20.64 -8.91
CA ALA A 100 -10.94 20.99 -7.53
C ALA A 100 -11.56 22.37 -7.26
N GLN A 101 -12.38 22.49 -6.20
CA GLN A 101 -13.11 23.71 -5.86
C GLN A 101 -13.93 24.30 -7.03
N GLY A 102 -14.58 23.42 -7.80
CA GLY A 102 -15.42 23.82 -8.95
C GLY A 102 -14.65 24.30 -10.18
N LYS A 103 -13.31 24.25 -10.16
CA LYS A 103 -12.46 24.60 -11.30
C LYS A 103 -11.83 23.35 -11.90
N LYS A 104 -11.51 23.42 -13.20
CA LYS A 104 -10.72 22.37 -13.87
C LYS A 104 -9.38 22.20 -13.15
N TRP A 105 -9.11 20.99 -12.71
CA TRP A 105 -7.83 20.57 -12.15
C TRP A 105 -6.99 19.94 -13.26
N TRP A 106 -5.74 20.40 -13.42
CA TRP A 106 -4.86 19.98 -14.52
C TRP A 106 -4.00 18.77 -14.18
N GLY A 107 -3.98 18.35 -12.91
CA GLY A 107 -3.09 17.33 -12.39
C GLY A 107 -2.12 17.89 -11.34
N ASP A 108 -1.32 17.00 -10.79
CA ASP A 108 -0.27 17.32 -9.81
C ASP A 108 1.09 17.42 -10.53
N PRO A 109 1.77 18.58 -10.54
CA PRO A 109 3.09 18.73 -11.16
C PRO A 109 4.19 17.82 -10.59
N SER A 110 4.00 17.25 -9.40
CA SER A 110 4.91 16.26 -8.82
C SER A 110 4.70 14.85 -9.37
N SER A 111 3.60 14.61 -10.10
CA SER A 111 3.34 13.34 -10.77
C SER A 111 4.30 13.14 -11.95
N PRO A 112 4.91 11.95 -12.11
CA PRO A 112 5.71 11.65 -13.30
C PRO A 112 4.86 11.59 -14.59
N ASP A 113 3.53 11.55 -14.48
CA ASP A 113 2.62 11.56 -15.64
C ASP A 113 2.11 12.97 -15.98
N TYR A 114 2.59 14.00 -15.29
CA TYR A 114 2.16 15.38 -15.52
C TYR A 114 2.73 15.93 -16.83
N ASP A 115 1.87 16.54 -17.63
CA ASP A 115 2.25 17.25 -18.86
C ASP A 115 1.75 18.71 -18.76
N THR A 116 2.66 19.66 -18.90
CA THR A 116 2.33 21.11 -18.88
C THR A 116 1.41 21.52 -20.03
N ASN A 117 1.36 20.74 -21.11
CA ASN A 117 0.59 21.04 -22.32
C ASN A 117 -0.76 20.30 -22.37
N LYS A 118 -1.00 19.34 -21.47
CA LYS A 118 -2.19 18.48 -21.50
C LYS A 118 -2.72 18.22 -20.10
N ALA A 119 -3.99 18.54 -19.87
CA ALA A 119 -4.67 18.17 -18.64
C ALA A 119 -4.71 16.65 -18.48
N MET A 120 -4.41 16.17 -17.27
CA MET A 120 -4.53 14.75 -16.94
C MET A 120 -5.98 14.27 -17.08
N ASP A 121 -6.15 13.01 -17.51
CA ASP A 121 -7.46 12.35 -17.56
C ASP A 121 -7.83 11.80 -16.17
N PRO A 122 -9.09 11.97 -15.69
CA PRO A 122 -9.48 11.55 -14.35
C PRO A 122 -9.25 10.07 -14.06
N PHE A 123 -9.40 9.22 -15.08
CA PHE A 123 -9.34 7.76 -14.93
C PHE A 123 -8.22 7.13 -15.77
N ASP A 124 -7.21 7.92 -16.14
CA ASP A 124 -6.00 7.40 -16.79
C ASP A 124 -5.39 6.20 -16.03
N THR A 125 -5.01 5.17 -16.79
CA THR A 125 -4.55 3.88 -16.26
C THR A 125 -3.03 3.74 -16.18
N THR A 126 -2.25 4.73 -16.63
CA THR A 126 -0.77 4.72 -16.60
C THR A 126 -0.25 4.41 -15.20
N SER A 127 -0.87 5.02 -14.19
CA SER A 127 -0.48 4.82 -12.80
C SER A 127 -0.61 3.37 -12.31
N ILE A 128 -1.58 2.60 -12.79
CA ILE A 128 -1.82 1.20 -12.38
C ILE A 128 -1.09 0.19 -13.29
N GLN A 129 -0.54 0.62 -14.43
CA GLN A 129 0.18 -0.26 -15.37
C GLN A 129 1.70 -0.27 -15.19
N ARG A 130 2.25 0.48 -14.23
CA ARG A 130 3.70 0.55 -14.00
C ARG A 130 4.26 -0.82 -13.59
N SER A 131 5.37 -1.21 -14.20
CA SER A 131 6.11 -2.39 -13.76
C SER A 131 6.78 -2.14 -12.39
N VAL A 132 6.97 -3.24 -11.65
CA VAL A 132 7.81 -3.30 -10.47
C VAL A 132 9.19 -3.86 -10.84
N GLY A 133 10.17 -3.71 -9.97
CA GLY A 133 11.55 -4.17 -10.19
C GLY A 133 12.55 -3.05 -10.41
N SER A 134 12.13 -1.79 -10.28
CA SER A 134 13.03 -0.65 -10.38
C SER A 134 13.84 -0.44 -9.10
N ILE A 135 13.32 -0.91 -7.97
CA ILE A 135 13.92 -0.77 -6.64
C ILE A 135 14.04 -2.14 -5.97
N PHE A 136 12.94 -2.91 -5.93
CA PHE A 136 12.93 -4.20 -5.28
C PHE A 136 13.36 -5.29 -6.25
N SER A 137 14.40 -6.04 -5.87
CA SER A 137 14.80 -7.22 -6.63
C SER A 137 13.68 -8.28 -6.65
N LYS A 138 13.83 -9.33 -7.46
CA LYS A 138 12.89 -10.47 -7.43
C LYS A 138 12.80 -11.11 -6.03
N LYS A 139 13.90 -11.11 -5.27
CA LYS A 139 13.96 -11.64 -3.90
C LYS A 139 13.23 -10.72 -2.92
N ASP A 140 13.43 -9.41 -3.01
CA ASP A 140 12.72 -8.43 -2.20
C ASP A 140 11.21 -8.51 -2.46
N GLN A 141 10.82 -8.59 -3.74
CA GLN A 141 9.43 -8.79 -4.15
C GLN A 141 8.87 -10.10 -3.61
N PHE A 142 9.65 -11.18 -3.58
CA PHE A 142 9.21 -12.46 -3.00
C PHE A 142 8.91 -12.34 -1.50
N VAL A 143 9.80 -11.69 -0.74
CA VAL A 143 9.60 -11.41 0.69
C VAL A 143 8.32 -10.59 0.90
N LEU A 144 8.23 -9.43 0.23
CA LEU A 144 7.10 -8.52 0.42
C LEU A 144 5.77 -9.13 -0.08
N ARG A 145 5.75 -9.85 -1.21
CA ARG A 145 4.52 -10.51 -1.72
C ARG A 145 4.02 -11.59 -0.77
N THR A 146 4.94 -12.30 -0.10
CA THR A 146 4.58 -13.28 0.91
C THR A 146 3.97 -12.59 2.13
N LEU A 147 4.58 -11.51 2.62
CA LEU A 147 4.02 -10.74 3.73
C LEU A 147 2.69 -10.06 3.39
N PHE A 148 2.48 -9.60 2.16
CA PHE A 148 1.20 -9.02 1.72
C PHE A 148 0.19 -10.05 1.25
N TYR A 149 0.51 -11.34 1.25
CA TYR A 149 -0.32 -12.37 0.60
C TYR A 149 -1.79 -12.35 1.03
N PRO A 150 -2.15 -12.34 2.33
CA PRO A 150 -3.57 -12.38 2.71
C PRO A 150 -4.33 -11.12 2.28
N PHE A 151 -3.65 -9.97 2.30
CA PHE A 151 -4.20 -8.71 1.80
C PHE A 151 -4.40 -8.75 0.29
N SER A 152 -3.42 -9.26 -0.47
CA SER A 152 -3.52 -9.41 -1.92
C SER A 152 -4.66 -10.34 -2.33
N VAL A 153 -4.87 -11.45 -1.62
CA VAL A 153 -6.00 -12.34 -1.84
C VAL A 153 -7.32 -11.63 -1.52
N ARG A 154 -7.41 -10.93 -0.38
CA ARG A 154 -8.62 -10.23 0.05
C ARG A 154 -9.08 -9.16 -0.94
N PHE A 155 -8.15 -8.48 -1.59
CA PHE A 155 -8.44 -7.44 -2.59
C PHE A 155 -8.40 -7.95 -4.04
N GLY A 156 -8.27 -9.27 -4.26
CA GLY A 156 -8.33 -9.86 -5.61
C GLY A 156 -7.14 -9.49 -6.50
N TYR A 157 -5.97 -9.22 -5.91
CA TYR A 157 -4.70 -9.09 -6.64
C TYR A 157 -4.04 -10.44 -6.91
N ARG A 158 -4.41 -11.48 -6.15
CA ARG A 158 -3.90 -12.85 -6.31
C ARG A 158 -5.01 -13.84 -5.97
N GLU A 159 -5.06 -14.95 -6.70
CA GLU A 159 -5.93 -16.07 -6.34
C GLU A 159 -5.47 -16.76 -5.05
N PRO A 160 -6.39 -17.25 -4.21
CA PRO A 160 -6.03 -18.03 -3.03
C PRO A 160 -5.27 -19.31 -3.40
N ASP A 161 -4.10 -19.47 -2.79
CA ASP A 161 -3.27 -20.68 -2.80
C ASP A 161 -2.60 -20.86 -1.43
N PRO A 162 -3.30 -21.44 -0.44
CA PRO A 162 -2.79 -21.56 0.93
C PRO A 162 -1.57 -22.47 1.02
N VAL A 163 -1.47 -23.48 0.15
CA VAL A 163 -0.38 -24.46 0.15
C VAL A 163 0.92 -23.80 -0.28
N ALA A 164 0.91 -23.05 -1.40
CA ALA A 164 2.08 -22.28 -1.82
C ALA A 164 2.42 -21.21 -0.79
N PHE A 165 1.42 -20.52 -0.23
CA PHE A 165 1.65 -19.49 0.77
C PHE A 165 2.37 -20.00 2.02
N GLU A 166 1.97 -21.15 2.57
CA GLU A 166 2.66 -21.73 3.73
C GLU A 166 4.10 -22.14 3.43
N LYS A 167 4.35 -22.62 2.21
CA LYS A 167 5.71 -22.93 1.74
C LYS A 167 6.54 -21.64 1.65
N ASP A 168 6.01 -20.63 0.97
CA ASP A 168 6.66 -19.33 0.79
C ASP A 168 6.96 -18.70 2.15
N LEU A 169 6.04 -18.79 3.11
CA LEU A 169 6.22 -18.26 4.46
C LEU A 169 7.42 -18.89 5.18
N LYS A 170 7.60 -20.21 5.06
CA LYS A 170 8.79 -20.90 5.60
C LYS A 170 10.07 -20.47 4.87
N GLU A 171 9.98 -20.30 3.56
CA GLU A 171 11.13 -19.94 2.72
C GLU A 171 11.64 -18.52 2.99
N ILE A 172 10.74 -17.56 3.24
CA ILE A 172 11.16 -16.17 3.50
C ILE A 172 11.75 -15.96 4.90
N ARG A 173 11.45 -16.82 5.88
CA ARG A 173 11.88 -16.61 7.28
C ARG A 173 13.38 -16.33 7.45
N PRO A 174 14.31 -17.14 6.90
CA PRO A 174 15.74 -16.85 7.01
C PRO A 174 16.15 -15.60 6.21
N LEU A 175 15.38 -15.19 5.21
CA LEU A 175 15.65 -13.98 4.44
C LEU A 175 15.38 -12.71 5.24
N LEU A 176 14.53 -12.78 6.27
CA LEU A 176 14.20 -11.64 7.13
C LEU A 176 15.32 -11.29 8.10
N ASP A 177 16.25 -12.22 8.36
CA ASP A 177 17.40 -11.97 9.20
C ASP A 177 18.56 -11.33 8.41
N GLU A 178 18.45 -11.21 7.09
CA GLU A 178 19.50 -10.71 6.20
C GLU A 178 19.09 -9.43 5.51
N LEU A 179 20.06 -8.57 5.18
CA LEU A 179 19.80 -7.37 4.38
C LEU A 179 19.11 -7.76 3.06
N LEU A 180 17.98 -7.10 2.81
CA LEU A 180 17.27 -7.13 1.53
C LEU A 180 18.14 -6.47 0.45
N ASP A 181 17.87 -6.79 -0.81
CA ASP A 181 18.77 -6.41 -1.90
C ASP A 181 18.75 -4.89 -2.10
N PHE A 182 17.61 -4.22 -1.94
CA PHE A 182 17.56 -2.76 -1.94
C PHE A 182 18.41 -2.13 -0.82
N GLU A 183 18.50 -2.76 0.36
CA GLU A 183 19.32 -2.26 1.47
C GLU A 183 20.81 -2.37 1.15
N ARG A 184 21.20 -3.45 0.44
CA ARG A 184 22.60 -3.61 -0.03
C ARG A 184 22.97 -2.50 -1.00
N VAL A 185 22.09 -2.18 -1.95
CA VAL A 185 22.29 -1.05 -2.88
C VAL A 185 22.45 0.27 -2.11
N MET A 186 21.68 0.48 -1.04
CA MET A 186 21.80 1.70 -0.23
C MET A 186 23.08 1.72 0.63
N SER A 187 23.49 0.57 1.18
CA SER A 187 24.74 0.42 1.90
C SER A 187 25.93 0.78 1.01
N GLU A 188 25.93 0.27 -0.23
CA GLU A 188 26.94 0.55 -1.26
C GLU A 188 26.98 2.05 -1.61
N ARG A 189 25.83 2.67 -1.89
CA ARG A 189 25.72 4.11 -2.18
C ARG A 189 26.24 4.98 -1.03
N SER A 190 25.98 4.54 0.21
CA SER A 190 26.41 5.23 1.43
C SER A 190 27.88 4.95 1.78
N LYS A 191 28.53 4.00 1.10
CA LYS A 191 29.87 3.49 1.42
C LYS A 191 30.00 3.00 2.88
N ILE A 192 28.90 2.46 3.41
CA ILE A 192 28.86 1.83 4.73
C ILE A 192 29.02 0.33 4.54
N ASP A 193 29.84 -0.28 5.38
CA ASP A 193 29.98 -1.74 5.42
C ASP A 193 28.61 -2.42 5.66
N PRO A 194 28.22 -3.46 4.90
CA PRO A 194 26.90 -4.09 5.05
C PRO A 194 26.60 -4.58 6.48
N ASP A 195 27.58 -5.14 7.18
CA ASP A 195 27.36 -5.61 8.55
C ASP A 195 27.16 -4.43 9.51
N GLN A 196 27.88 -3.33 9.30
CA GLN A 196 27.65 -2.07 10.02
C GLN A 196 26.27 -1.49 9.71
N PHE A 197 25.85 -1.49 8.45
CA PHE A 197 24.55 -0.97 8.00
C PHE A 197 23.40 -1.74 8.67
N LYS A 198 23.49 -3.08 8.69
CA LYS A 198 22.51 -3.99 9.32
C LYS A 198 22.33 -3.74 10.82
N ARG A 199 23.39 -3.29 11.51
CA ARG A 199 23.35 -2.91 12.94
C ARG A 199 22.75 -1.51 13.18
N GLY A 200 22.47 -0.76 12.12
CA GLY A 200 21.86 0.57 12.21
C GLY A 200 20.42 0.51 12.75
N GLY A 201 20.03 1.50 13.55
CA GLY A 201 18.73 1.50 14.24
C GLY A 201 17.53 1.37 13.31
N HIS A 202 17.57 1.97 12.12
CA HIS A 202 16.48 1.84 11.14
C HIS A 202 16.46 0.48 10.44
N SER A 203 17.60 -0.18 10.27
CA SER A 203 17.65 -1.54 9.73
C SER A 203 17.09 -2.52 10.74
N LEU A 204 17.51 -2.41 12.00
CA LEU A 204 16.92 -3.17 13.10
C LEU A 204 15.41 -2.97 13.20
N LEU A 205 14.93 -1.73 13.04
CA LEU A 205 13.50 -1.42 13.03
C LEU A 205 12.76 -2.07 11.85
N LEU A 206 13.31 -2.02 10.64
CA LEU A 206 12.73 -2.68 9.47
C LEU A 206 12.62 -4.19 9.68
N HIS A 207 13.72 -4.85 10.05
CA HIS A 207 13.75 -6.29 10.23
C HIS A 207 12.86 -6.75 11.39
N ALA A 208 12.82 -6.01 12.49
CA ALA A 208 11.86 -6.28 13.57
C ALA A 208 10.41 -6.19 13.07
N GLY A 209 10.07 -5.19 12.25
CA GLY A 209 8.74 -5.06 11.64
C GLY A 209 8.42 -6.21 10.68
N LEU A 210 9.38 -6.65 9.86
CA LEU A 210 9.20 -7.79 8.95
C LEU A 210 8.96 -9.10 9.72
N ILE A 211 9.74 -9.32 10.78
CA ILE A 211 9.62 -10.50 11.64
C ILE A 211 8.28 -10.49 12.39
N ASP A 212 7.84 -9.36 12.94
CA ASP A 212 6.53 -9.23 13.59
C ASP A 212 5.39 -9.63 12.65
N ARG A 213 5.41 -9.11 11.42
CA ARG A 213 4.42 -9.48 10.40
C ARG A 213 4.50 -10.96 10.06
N TRP A 214 5.70 -11.51 9.94
CA TRP A 214 5.90 -12.94 9.72
C TRP A 214 5.34 -13.79 10.86
N ASP A 215 5.56 -13.41 12.13
CA ASP A 215 5.07 -14.14 13.31
C ASP A 215 3.54 -14.19 13.31
N VAL A 216 2.88 -13.06 13.05
CA VAL A 216 1.42 -12.99 12.90
C VAL A 216 0.93 -13.92 11.79
N LEU A 217 1.58 -13.90 10.62
CA LEU A 217 1.23 -14.80 9.52
C LEU A 217 1.52 -16.25 9.85
N ASN A 218 2.58 -16.54 10.61
CA ASN A 218 2.93 -17.90 10.97
C ASN A 218 1.93 -18.49 11.96
N GLU A 219 1.43 -17.69 12.89
CA GLU A 219 0.40 -18.09 13.86
C GLU A 219 -0.99 -18.20 13.21
N PHE A 220 -1.45 -17.15 12.53
CA PHE A 220 -2.85 -17.04 12.09
C PHE A 220 -3.09 -17.42 10.63
N LYS A 221 -2.04 -17.59 9.84
CA LYS A 221 -2.08 -17.75 8.37
C LYS A 221 -2.82 -16.61 7.65
N ASN A 222 -3.00 -15.49 8.33
CA ASN A 222 -3.73 -14.32 7.88
C ASN A 222 -3.39 -13.13 8.81
N TYR A 223 -3.75 -11.91 8.40
CA TYR A 223 -3.82 -10.81 9.35
C TYR A 223 -5.24 -10.73 9.95
N PRO A 224 -5.39 -10.75 11.28
CA PRO A 224 -6.68 -10.52 11.90
C PRO A 224 -7.25 -9.15 11.50
N HIS A 225 -8.56 -9.04 11.34
CA HIS A 225 -9.24 -7.74 11.15
C HIS A 225 -8.81 -6.93 9.92
N LEU A 226 -8.42 -7.60 8.83
CA LEU A 226 -8.15 -6.93 7.55
C LEU A 226 -9.32 -6.04 7.11
N LEU A 227 -8.97 -4.86 6.59
CA LEU A 227 -9.92 -3.93 5.98
C LEU A 227 -10.75 -4.63 4.88
N PRO A 228 -12.09 -4.56 4.90
CA PRO A 228 -12.91 -5.18 3.85
C PRO A 228 -12.87 -4.36 2.55
N PRO A 229 -12.92 -5.01 1.37
CA PRO A 229 -12.98 -4.32 0.08
C PRO A 229 -14.38 -3.72 -0.16
N LEU A 230 -14.43 -2.63 -0.94
CA LEU A 230 -15.69 -2.10 -1.47
C LEU A 230 -16.31 -3.14 -2.40
N LYS A 231 -17.56 -3.51 -2.12
CA LYS A 231 -18.33 -4.38 -3.01
C LYS A 231 -18.93 -3.55 -4.12
N LEU A 232 -18.53 -3.82 -5.36
CA LEU A 232 -19.13 -3.20 -6.52
C LEU A 232 -20.52 -3.78 -6.74
N THR A 233 -21.54 -2.93 -6.74
CA THR A 233 -22.89 -3.31 -7.13
C THR A 233 -23.07 -3.15 -8.63
N VAL A 234 -23.53 -4.20 -9.30
CA VAL A 234 -23.92 -4.15 -10.71
C VAL A 234 -25.41 -3.82 -10.71
N ASP A 235 -25.73 -2.53 -10.84
CA ASP A 235 -27.09 -2.07 -11.16
C ASP A 235 -27.16 -1.69 -12.63
#